data_AF-A0A2G6Q0W4-F1
#
_entry.id   AF-A0A2G6Q0W4-F1
#
_cell.length_a   1.000
_cell.length_b   1.000
_cell.length_c   1.000
_cell.angle_alpha   90.00
_cell.angle_beta   90.00
_cell.angle_gamma   90.00
#
_symmetry.space_group_name_H-M   'P 1'
#
loop_
_entity.id
_entity.type
_entity.pdbx_description
1 polymer ?
#
loop_
_entity_poly.entity_id
_entity_poly.type
_entity_poly.pdbx_seq_one_letter_code
_entity_poly.pdbx_strand_id
1 'polypeptide(L)'
;MIKKYLDLLMKFHRAKCGKGAQFISLFFGSVFFLFILPSLFMGIAHLISAYVTFDYSGIFKYPIITITLLTGLGILGWATLCQLTLGHGTPAPSAPTQKLVVSGPYRYTRNPIELGALFYYFGFGWLFGSTLHGMVCLLLGWILGSSYHKFIEERELLLRFGDDYKAYRNNTPFLIPKIKIKIKRP
;
A
#
# COMPACT_ATOMS: atom_id res chain seq x y z
N MET A 1 -28.51 6.92 8.06
CA MET A 1 -27.81 6.92 6.75
C MET A 1 -26.53 6.08 6.78
N ILE A 2 -25.61 6.29 7.74
CA ILE A 2 -24.32 5.57 7.85
C ILE A 2 -24.45 4.04 8.03
N LYS A 3 -25.37 3.55 8.87
CA LYS A 3 -25.60 2.10 9.08
C LYS A 3 -25.98 1.36 7.78
N LYS A 4 -26.88 1.92 6.97
CA LYS A 4 -27.32 1.32 5.70
C LYS A 4 -26.18 1.24 4.67
N TYR A 5 -25.28 2.24 4.67
CA TYR A 5 -24.09 2.25 3.83
C TYR A 5 -23.07 1.19 4.28
N LEU A 6 -22.87 1.06 5.59
CA LEU A 6 -22.02 0.02 6.18
C LEU A 6 -22.55 -1.39 5.89
N ASP A 7 -23.86 -1.62 6.03
CA ASP A 7 -24.47 -2.92 5.74
C ASP A 7 -24.34 -3.30 4.25
N LEU A 8 -24.50 -2.32 3.36
CA LEU A 8 -24.31 -2.53 1.92
C LEU A 8 -22.85 -2.86 1.58
N LEU A 9 -21.89 -2.13 2.16
CA LEU A 9 -20.47 -2.40 2.05
C LEU A 9 -20.13 -3.81 2.56
N MET A 10 -20.64 -4.19 3.73
CA MET A 10 -20.42 -5.53 4.29
C MET A 10 -21.01 -6.63 3.42
N LYS A 11 -22.19 -6.41 2.81
CA LYS A 11 -22.80 -7.38 1.90
C LYS A 11 -21.97 -7.57 0.64
N PHE A 12 -21.40 -6.49 0.09
CA PHE A 12 -20.52 -6.53 -1.06
C PHE A 12 -19.17 -7.22 -0.72
N HIS A 13 -18.62 -6.94 0.46
CA HIS A 13 -17.33 -7.49 0.89
C HIS A 13 -17.39 -8.97 1.31
N ARG A 14 -18.57 -9.47 1.71
CA ARG A 14 -18.81 -10.89 1.99
C ARG A 14 -19.16 -11.71 0.74
N ALA A 15 -19.46 -11.06 -0.38
CA ALA A 15 -19.71 -11.76 -1.63
C ALA A 15 -18.40 -12.34 -2.16
N LYS A 16 -18.33 -13.66 -2.34
CA LYS A 16 -17.16 -14.32 -2.92
C LYS A 16 -17.04 -13.92 -4.39
N CYS A 17 -16.00 -13.16 -4.73
CA CYS A 17 -15.63 -12.90 -6.11
C CYS A 17 -15.00 -14.15 -6.74
N GLY A 18 -15.43 -14.53 -7.94
CA GLY A 18 -14.77 -15.58 -8.72
C GLY A 18 -13.36 -15.18 -9.17
N LYS A 19 -12.54 -16.16 -9.58
CA LYS A 19 -11.15 -15.93 -10.02
C LYS A 19 -11.05 -14.89 -11.16
N GLY A 20 -12.00 -14.88 -12.09
CA GLY A 20 -12.04 -13.88 -13.18
C GLY A 20 -12.24 -12.46 -12.67
N ALA A 21 -13.15 -12.26 -11.70
CA ALA A 21 -13.37 -10.95 -11.08
C ALA A 21 -12.16 -10.48 -10.27
N GLN A 22 -11.47 -11.39 -9.58
CA GLN A 22 -10.20 -11.08 -8.89
C GLN A 22 -9.12 -10.64 -9.88
N PHE A 23 -8.98 -11.33 -11.01
CA PHE A 23 -8.01 -10.97 -12.05
C PHE A 23 -8.29 -9.58 -12.63
N ILE A 24 -9.55 -9.30 -12.99
CA ILE A 24 -9.98 -7.99 -13.49
C ILE A 24 -9.70 -6.90 -12.45
N SER A 25 -10.12 -7.12 -11.20
CA SER A 25 -9.88 -6.21 -10.07
C SER A 25 -8.40 -5.90 -9.89
N LEU A 26 -7.55 -6.93 -9.92
CA LEU A 26 -6.11 -6.77 -9.78
C LEU A 26 -5.50 -6.01 -10.96
N PHE A 27 -5.90 -6.31 -12.19
CA PHE A 27 -5.39 -5.64 -13.38
C PHE A 27 -5.70 -4.14 -13.34
N PHE A 28 -6.98 -3.77 -13.17
CA PHE A 28 -7.38 -2.36 -13.11
C PHE A 28 -6.81 -1.65 -11.88
N GLY A 29 -6.78 -2.33 -10.72
CA GLY A 29 -6.15 -1.80 -9.52
C GLY A 29 -4.67 -1.52 -9.75
N SER A 30 -3.94 -2.45 -10.36
CA SER A 30 -2.51 -2.31 -10.64
C SER A 30 -2.25 -1.19 -11.64
N VAL A 31 -3.03 -1.08 -12.72
CA VAL A 31 -2.92 0.04 -13.67
C VAL A 31 -3.14 1.38 -12.96
N PHE A 32 -4.19 1.46 -12.14
CA PHE A 32 -4.50 2.68 -11.40
C PHE A 32 -3.39 3.05 -10.40
N PHE A 33 -3.00 2.14 -9.52
CA PHE A 33 -2.06 2.42 -8.44
C PHE A 33 -0.61 2.51 -8.91
N LEU A 34 -0.21 1.81 -9.97
CA LEU A 34 1.18 1.85 -10.47
C LEU A 34 1.41 2.95 -11.51
N PHE A 35 0.40 3.36 -12.28
CA PHE A 35 0.62 4.33 -13.36
C PHE A 35 -0.21 5.59 -13.20
N ILE A 36 -1.53 5.47 -13.05
CA ILE A 36 -2.42 6.64 -13.05
C ILE A 36 -2.18 7.51 -11.82
N LEU A 37 -2.25 6.93 -10.63
CA LEU A 37 -2.13 7.66 -9.37
C LEU A 37 -0.76 8.37 -9.20
N PRO A 38 0.40 7.71 -9.40
CA PRO A 38 1.67 8.40 -9.32
C PRO A 38 1.86 9.44 -10.44
N SER A 39 1.26 9.25 -11.63
CA SER A 39 1.28 10.28 -12.67
C SER A 39 0.47 11.52 -12.28
N LEU A 40 -0.63 11.37 -11.53
CA LEU A 40 -1.35 12.51 -10.94
C LEU A 40 -0.50 13.24 -9.90
N PHE A 41 0.21 12.50 -9.05
CA PHE A 41 1.15 13.09 -8.08
C PHE A 41 2.30 13.82 -8.77
N MET A 42 2.79 13.29 -9.89
CA MET A 42 3.78 13.96 -10.74
C MET A 42 3.27 15.31 -11.26
N GLY A 43 2.01 15.40 -11.68
CA GLY A 43 1.39 16.66 -12.06
C GLY A 43 1.44 17.70 -10.94
N ILE A 44 1.10 17.30 -9.71
CA ILE A 44 1.18 18.18 -8.53
C ILE A 44 2.64 18.57 -8.23
N ALA A 45 3.55 17.60 -8.27
CA ALA A 45 4.98 17.85 -8.05
C ALA A 45 5.55 18.84 -9.06
N HIS A 46 5.11 18.75 -10.33
CA HIS A 46 5.53 19.66 -11.38
C HIS A 46 5.05 21.09 -11.12
N LEU A 47 3.81 21.28 -10.66
CA LEU A 47 3.31 22.60 -10.24
C LEU A 47 4.13 23.18 -9.07
N ILE A 48 4.50 22.35 -8.09
CA ILE A 48 5.35 22.76 -6.96
C ILE A 48 6.78 23.11 -7.45
N SER A 49 7.26 22.42 -8.48
CA SER A 49 8.62 22.62 -9.01
C SER A 49 8.86 24.02 -9.59
N ALA A 50 7.80 24.75 -9.93
CA ALA A 50 7.88 26.15 -10.35
C ALA A 50 8.30 27.10 -9.21
N TYR A 51 8.08 26.71 -7.95
CA TYR A 51 8.36 27.53 -6.77
C TYR A 51 9.56 27.03 -5.96
N VAL A 52 9.77 25.72 -5.94
CA VAL A 52 10.85 25.07 -5.18
C VAL A 52 11.53 24.06 -6.07
N THR A 53 12.85 24.12 -6.18
CA THR A 53 13.62 23.11 -6.90
C THR A 53 14.57 22.40 -5.93
N PHE A 54 14.60 21.07 -6.04
CA PHE A 54 15.52 20.23 -5.31
C PHE A 54 15.80 18.98 -6.14
N ASP A 55 17.06 18.79 -6.52
CA ASP A 55 17.50 17.55 -7.15
C ASP A 55 18.87 17.14 -6.63
N TYR A 56 18.97 15.88 -6.24
CA TYR A 56 20.22 15.19 -6.02
C TYR A 56 20.71 14.59 -7.34
N SER A 57 21.87 15.06 -7.81
CA SER A 57 22.51 14.64 -9.06
C SER A 57 23.75 13.78 -8.86
N GLY A 58 23.98 13.25 -7.64
CA GLY A 58 25.15 12.43 -7.34
C GLY A 58 25.10 11.03 -7.97
N ILE A 59 26.26 10.35 -7.98
CA ILE A 59 26.44 9.02 -8.58
C ILE A 59 25.46 7.96 -8.05
N PHE A 60 24.94 8.15 -6.83
CA PHE A 60 23.99 7.23 -6.22
C PHE A 60 22.53 7.43 -6.68
N LYS A 61 22.23 8.41 -7.55
CA LYS A 61 20.86 8.70 -8.02
C LYS A 61 20.18 7.45 -8.59
N TYR A 62 20.74 6.87 -9.64
CA TYR A 62 20.16 5.69 -10.29
C TYR A 62 20.14 4.46 -9.40
N PRO A 63 21.21 4.12 -8.65
CA PRO A 63 21.15 3.05 -7.65
C PRO A 63 20.00 3.20 -6.64
N ILE A 64 19.79 4.40 -6.08
CA ILE A 64 18.71 4.63 -5.11
C ILE A 64 17.34 4.47 -5.77
N ILE A 65 17.14 5.03 -6.96
CA ILE A 65 15.90 4.88 -7.73
C ILE A 65 15.62 3.40 -8.02
N THR A 66 16.60 2.65 -8.50
CA THR A 66 16.45 1.22 -8.80
C THR A 66 16.13 0.41 -7.54
N ILE A 67 16.86 0.62 -6.44
CA ILE A 67 16.63 -0.10 -5.19
C ILE A 67 15.22 0.17 -4.66
N THR A 68 14.79 1.42 -4.67
CA THR A 68 13.46 1.80 -4.16
C THR A 68 12.33 1.25 -5.03
N LEU A 69 12.44 1.32 -6.36
CA LEU A 69 11.46 0.73 -7.29
C LEU A 69 11.36 -0.80 -7.13
N LEU A 70 12.49 -1.50 -7.14
CA LEU A 70 12.52 -2.97 -7.01
C LEU A 70 12.01 -3.42 -5.65
N THR A 71 12.39 -2.72 -4.57
CA THR A 71 11.89 -3.00 -3.22
C THR A 71 10.38 -2.77 -3.14
N GLY A 72 9.89 -1.65 -3.67
CA GLY A 72 8.46 -1.32 -3.69
C GLY A 72 7.65 -2.38 -4.44
N LEU A 73 8.05 -2.71 -5.66
CA LEU A 73 7.39 -3.75 -6.48
C LEU A 73 7.47 -5.14 -5.84
N GLY A 74 8.61 -5.49 -5.24
CA GLY A 74 8.79 -6.76 -4.53
C GLY A 74 7.84 -6.90 -3.34
N ILE A 75 7.71 -5.86 -2.51
CA ILE A 75 6.78 -5.84 -1.37
C ILE A 75 5.33 -5.90 -1.86
N LEU A 76 4.97 -5.10 -2.87
CA LEU A 76 3.63 -5.09 -3.46
C LEU A 76 3.25 -6.47 -4.01
N GLY A 77 4.15 -7.10 -4.77
CA GLY A 77 3.96 -8.43 -5.32
C GLY A 77 3.78 -9.48 -4.22
N TRP A 78 4.66 -9.48 -3.21
CA TRP A 78 4.57 -10.42 -2.09
C TRP A 78 3.26 -10.26 -1.30
N ALA A 79 2.89 -9.02 -0.98
CA ALA A 79 1.67 -8.72 -0.26
C ALA A 79 0.42 -9.12 -1.05
N THR A 80 0.40 -8.83 -2.35
CA THR A 80 -0.70 -9.22 -3.26
C THR A 80 -0.83 -10.73 -3.35
N LEU A 81 0.29 -11.47 -3.50
CA LEU A 81 0.28 -12.92 -3.52
C LEU A 81 -0.28 -13.53 -2.22
N CYS A 82 0.10 -12.99 -1.06
CA CYS A 82 -0.47 -13.42 0.21
C CYS A 82 -1.98 -13.15 0.30
N GLN A 83 -2.46 -12.01 -0.20
CA GLN A 83 -3.89 -11.73 -0.24
C GLN A 83 -4.67 -12.67 -1.18
N LEU A 84 -4.12 -12.97 -2.35
CA LEU A 84 -4.74 -13.89 -3.31
C LEU A 84 -4.80 -15.32 -2.76
N THR A 85 -3.69 -15.80 -2.19
CA THR A 85 -3.54 -17.21 -1.79
C THR A 85 -4.11 -17.50 -0.41
N LEU A 86 -3.88 -16.63 0.57
CA LEU A 86 -4.29 -16.82 1.97
C LEU A 86 -5.60 -16.07 2.27
N GLY A 87 -5.75 -14.87 1.73
CA GLY A 87 -6.92 -14.01 1.92
C GLY A 87 -8.09 -14.36 1.01
N HIS A 88 -7.86 -15.08 -0.09
CA HIS A 88 -8.83 -15.34 -1.16
C HIS A 88 -9.49 -14.06 -1.72
N GLY A 89 -8.70 -12.99 -1.87
CA GLY A 89 -9.12 -11.73 -2.48
C GLY A 89 -7.91 -10.90 -2.94
N THR A 90 -8.14 -9.66 -3.32
CA THR A 90 -7.13 -8.74 -3.86
C THR A 90 -6.99 -7.51 -2.95
N PRO A 91 -5.91 -6.72 -3.15
CA PRO A 91 -5.74 -5.45 -2.45
C PRO A 91 -6.77 -4.40 -2.85
N ALA A 92 -7.43 -4.60 -3.99
CA ALA A 92 -8.39 -3.66 -4.52
C ALA A 92 -9.76 -3.84 -3.82
N PRO A 93 -10.45 -2.74 -3.45
CA PRO A 93 -11.74 -2.81 -2.76
C PRO A 93 -12.85 -3.53 -3.55
N SER A 94 -12.67 -3.72 -4.86
CA SER A 94 -13.63 -4.40 -5.73
C SER A 94 -13.63 -5.92 -5.60
N ALA A 95 -12.58 -6.53 -5.02
CA ALA A 95 -12.52 -7.97 -4.76
C ALA A 95 -11.79 -8.27 -3.44
N PRO A 96 -12.32 -7.78 -2.30
CA PRO A 96 -11.62 -7.74 -1.01
C PRO A 96 -11.30 -9.13 -0.45
N THR A 97 -10.24 -9.22 0.36
CA THR A 97 -9.85 -10.47 1.05
C THR A 97 -10.96 -10.99 1.94
N GLN A 98 -11.27 -12.28 1.87
CA GLN A 98 -12.30 -12.96 2.66
C GLN A 98 -11.81 -13.43 4.03
N LYS A 99 -10.51 -13.65 4.18
CA LYS A 99 -9.85 -14.01 5.43
C LYS A 99 -8.85 -12.94 5.84
N LEU A 100 -8.67 -12.77 7.15
CA LEU A 100 -7.64 -11.89 7.67
C LEU A 100 -6.26 -12.50 7.38
N VAL A 101 -5.43 -11.78 6.64
CA VAL A 101 -4.07 -12.21 6.27
C VAL A 101 -3.07 -11.65 7.26
N VAL A 102 -2.44 -12.52 8.04
CA VAL A 102 -1.43 -12.16 9.07
C VAL A 102 -0.05 -12.78 8.82
N SER A 103 0.13 -13.40 7.65
CA SER A 103 1.34 -14.13 7.25
C SER A 103 2.03 -13.49 6.05
N GLY A 104 3.26 -13.90 5.73
CA GLY A 104 4.07 -13.27 4.69
C GLY A 104 4.54 -11.88 5.13
N PRO A 105 4.39 -10.81 4.32
CA PRO A 105 4.83 -9.48 4.71
C PRO A 105 3.92 -8.87 5.80
N TYR A 106 2.69 -9.35 5.93
CA TYR A 106 1.71 -8.92 6.93
C TYR A 106 2.16 -9.23 8.38
N ARG A 107 3.11 -10.15 8.60
CA ARG A 107 3.66 -10.41 9.94
C ARG A 107 4.55 -9.27 10.45
N TYR A 108 5.08 -8.45 9.54
CA TYR A 108 6.06 -7.42 9.84
C TYR A 108 5.41 -6.05 9.96
N THR A 109 4.41 -5.80 9.12
CA THR A 109 3.65 -4.56 9.04
C THR A 109 2.21 -4.91 8.69
N ARG A 110 1.23 -4.24 9.29
CA ARG A 110 -0.19 -4.50 8.98
C ARG A 110 -0.66 -3.87 7.67
N ASN A 111 0.14 -2.97 7.07
CA ASN A 111 -0.12 -2.42 5.73
C ASN A 111 1.13 -2.50 4.82
N PRO A 112 1.54 -3.72 4.39
CA PRO A 112 2.67 -3.88 3.49
C PRO A 112 2.41 -3.31 2.09
N ILE A 113 1.14 -3.23 1.66
CA ILE A 113 0.77 -2.63 0.38
C ILE A 113 1.15 -1.15 0.36
N GLU A 114 0.77 -0.39 1.40
CA GLU A 114 1.17 1.01 1.51
C GLU A 114 2.68 1.16 1.63
N LEU A 115 3.35 0.32 2.44
CA LEU A 115 4.81 0.35 2.53
C LEU A 115 5.49 0.17 1.15
N GLY A 116 5.06 -0.83 0.39
CA GLY A 116 5.56 -1.05 -0.96
C GLY A 116 5.24 0.10 -1.93
N ALA A 117 4.03 0.66 -1.83
CA ALA A 117 3.61 1.82 -2.61
C ALA A 117 4.47 3.06 -2.31
N LEU A 118 4.86 3.31 -1.05
CA LEU A 118 5.73 4.45 -0.69
C LEU A 118 7.10 4.36 -1.35
N PHE A 119 7.73 3.17 -1.30
CA PHE A 119 9.00 2.93 -1.99
C PHE A 119 8.86 3.09 -3.51
N TYR A 120 7.79 2.53 -4.08
CA TYR A 120 7.51 2.62 -5.50
C TYR A 120 7.27 4.07 -5.95
N TYR A 121 6.44 4.84 -5.25
CA TYR A 121 6.13 6.23 -5.59
C TYR A 121 7.31 7.16 -5.47
N PHE A 122 8.17 6.94 -4.47
CA PHE A 122 9.42 7.68 -4.37
C PHE A 122 10.32 7.45 -5.59
N GLY A 123 10.58 6.18 -5.92
CA GLY A 123 11.41 5.81 -7.06
C GLY A 123 10.79 6.25 -8.40
N PHE A 124 9.48 6.11 -8.56
CA PHE A 124 8.76 6.52 -9.78
C PHE A 124 8.86 8.03 -10.00
N GLY A 125 8.56 8.82 -8.96
CA GLY A 125 8.61 10.27 -9.06
C GLY A 125 10.02 10.79 -9.34
N TRP A 126 11.03 10.17 -8.73
CA TRP A 126 12.41 10.54 -8.97
C TRP A 126 12.92 10.10 -10.36
N LEU A 127 12.49 8.94 -10.86
CA LEU A 127 12.86 8.43 -12.18
C LEU A 127 12.38 9.36 -13.31
N PHE A 128 11.13 9.82 -13.25
CA PHE A 128 10.50 10.62 -14.30
C PHE A 128 10.56 12.13 -14.05
N GLY A 129 11.28 12.57 -13.02
CA GLY A 129 11.41 13.97 -12.66
C GLY A 129 12.70 14.25 -11.89
N SER A 130 12.56 14.70 -10.66
CA SER A 130 13.67 15.04 -9.77
C SER A 130 13.46 14.46 -8.37
N THR A 131 14.45 14.64 -7.50
CA THR A 131 14.35 14.20 -6.10
C THR A 131 13.14 14.83 -5.40
N LEU A 132 12.82 16.09 -5.70
CA LEU A 132 11.58 16.74 -5.28
C LEU A 132 10.34 15.96 -5.70
N HIS A 133 10.28 15.51 -6.96
CA HIS A 133 9.13 14.76 -7.48
C HIS A 133 8.96 13.43 -6.74
N GLY A 134 10.06 12.72 -6.49
CA GLY A 134 10.04 11.53 -5.65
C GLY A 134 9.49 11.82 -4.24
N MET A 135 9.98 12.88 -3.58
CA MET A 135 9.54 13.28 -2.25
C MET A 135 8.05 13.64 -2.21
N VAL A 136 7.57 14.42 -3.19
CA VAL A 136 6.14 14.78 -3.29
C VAL A 136 5.28 13.54 -3.50
N CYS A 137 5.66 12.65 -4.41
CA CYS A 137 4.93 11.40 -4.66
C CYS A 137 4.88 10.50 -3.41
N LEU A 138 5.98 10.39 -2.67
CA LEU A 138 6.03 9.67 -1.39
C LEU A 138 5.08 10.30 -0.36
N LEU A 139 5.13 11.61 -0.18
CA LEU A 139 4.31 12.31 0.83
C LEU A 139 2.82 12.23 0.50
N LEU A 140 2.44 12.45 -0.75
CA LEU A 140 1.04 12.32 -1.19
C LEU A 140 0.56 10.87 -1.06
N GLY A 141 1.39 9.90 -1.44
CA GLY A 141 1.12 8.48 -1.27
C GLY A 141 0.88 8.10 0.19
N TRP A 142 1.72 8.60 1.10
CA TRP A 142 1.57 8.41 2.54
C TRP A 142 0.25 9.01 3.01
N ILE A 143 0.05 10.31 2.78
CA ILE A 143 -1.12 11.02 3.30
C ILE A 143 -2.42 10.33 2.83
N LEU A 144 -2.52 10.01 1.54
CA LEU A 144 -3.71 9.36 0.99
C LEU A 144 -3.87 7.92 1.47
N GLY A 145 -2.81 7.11 1.42
CA GLY A 145 -2.81 5.71 1.86
C GLY A 145 -3.16 5.57 3.34
N SER A 146 -2.45 6.30 4.21
CA SER A 146 -2.66 6.26 5.66
C SER A 146 -4.03 6.80 6.07
N SER A 147 -4.51 7.85 5.39
CA SER A 147 -5.86 8.36 5.63
C SER A 147 -6.92 7.34 5.25
N TYR A 148 -6.81 6.76 4.04
CA TYR A 148 -7.71 5.70 3.60
C TYR A 148 -7.71 4.51 4.57
N HIS A 149 -6.52 4.03 4.97
CA HIS A 149 -6.41 2.94 5.92
C HIS A 149 -7.08 3.25 7.25
N LYS A 150 -6.77 4.42 7.84
CA LYS A 150 -7.28 4.79 9.17
C LYS A 150 -8.80 5.00 9.19
N PHE A 151 -9.35 5.62 8.14
CA PHE A 151 -10.77 6.01 8.12
C PHE A 151 -11.70 4.96 7.50
N ILE A 152 -11.19 4.10 6.61
CA ILE A 152 -11.98 3.11 5.88
C ILE A 152 -11.54 1.70 6.25
N GLU A 153 -10.33 1.31 5.88
CA GLU A 153 -9.87 -0.09 5.94
C GLU A 153 -9.86 -0.63 7.38
N GLU A 154 -9.32 0.14 8.34
CA GLU A 154 -9.24 -0.28 9.73
C GLU A 154 -10.63 -0.47 10.36
N ARG A 155 -11.59 0.38 10.00
CA ARG A 155 -12.98 0.25 10.47
C ARG A 155 -13.65 -0.96 9.86
N GLU A 156 -13.42 -1.20 8.57
CA GLU A 156 -13.94 -2.37 7.87
C GLU A 156 -13.37 -3.67 8.46
N LEU A 157 -12.06 -3.74 8.67
CA LEU A 157 -11.39 -4.90 9.26
C LEU A 157 -11.89 -5.18 10.69
N LEU A 158 -12.12 -4.15 11.50
CA LEU A 158 -12.72 -4.29 12.84
C LEU A 158 -14.15 -4.84 12.77
N LEU A 159 -14.96 -4.38 11.81
CA LEU A 159 -16.33 -4.87 11.64
C LEU A 159 -16.40 -6.31 11.14
N ARG A 160 -15.44 -6.71 10.31
CA ARG A 160 -15.42 -8.04 9.67
C ARG A 160 -14.78 -9.12 10.53
N PHE A 161 -13.69 -8.78 11.22
CA PHE A 161 -12.86 -9.75 11.94
C PHE A 161 -12.81 -9.52 13.46
N GLY A 162 -13.41 -8.43 13.96
CA GLY A 162 -13.60 -8.22 15.40
C GLY A 162 -12.32 -8.31 16.22
N ASP A 163 -12.32 -9.20 17.21
CA ASP A 163 -11.22 -9.34 18.18
C ASP A 163 -9.95 -9.94 17.56
N ASP A 164 -10.06 -10.77 16.52
CA ASP A 164 -8.89 -11.30 15.80
C ASP A 164 -8.06 -10.16 15.18
N TYR A 165 -8.74 -9.17 14.58
CA TYR A 165 -8.06 -8.00 14.03
C TYR A 165 -7.50 -7.08 15.12
N LYS A 166 -8.19 -6.93 16.27
CA LYS A 166 -7.64 -6.18 17.41
C LYS A 166 -6.35 -6.83 17.92
N ALA A 167 -6.35 -8.15 18.11
CA ALA A 167 -5.17 -8.89 18.54
C ALA A 167 -4.03 -8.75 17.53
N TYR A 168 -4.31 -8.84 16.22
CA TYR A 168 -3.33 -8.64 15.17
C TYR A 168 -2.74 -7.21 15.18
N ARG A 169 -3.60 -6.18 15.25
CA ARG A 169 -3.21 -4.77 15.32
C ARG A 169 -2.34 -4.45 16.54
N ASN A 170 -2.63 -5.03 17.69
CA ASN A 170 -1.85 -4.81 18.91
C ASN A 170 -0.43 -5.38 18.80
N ASN A 171 -0.26 -6.46 18.03
CA ASN A 171 1.01 -7.16 17.88
C ASN A 171 1.84 -6.67 16.68
N THR A 172 1.21 -6.02 15.70
CA THR A 172 1.85 -5.68 14.40
C THR A 172 1.81 -4.18 14.14
N PRO A 173 2.96 -3.52 13.91
CA PRO A 173 3.02 -2.09 13.65
C PRO A 173 2.35 -1.73 12.32
N PHE A 174 1.96 -0.45 12.15
CA PHE A 174 1.25 0.02 10.96
C PHE A 174 2.06 -0.04 9.67
N LEU A 175 3.23 0.59 9.65
CA LEU A 175 4.08 0.71 8.45
C LEU A 175 5.50 0.23 8.71
N ILE A 176 6.18 0.80 9.70
CA ILE A 176 7.60 0.51 9.99
C ILE A 176 7.70 -0.84 10.73
N PRO A 177 8.34 -1.87 10.14
CA PRO A 177 8.50 -3.16 10.79
C PRO A 177 9.26 -3.07 12.10
N LYS A 178 8.77 -3.76 13.13
CA LYS A 178 9.54 -3.97 14.37
C LYS A 178 10.61 -5.03 14.09
N ILE A 179 11.82 -4.59 13.77
CA ILE A 179 12.97 -5.49 13.70
C ILE A 179 13.30 -5.92 15.13
N LYS A 180 12.83 -7.12 15.53
CA LYS A 180 13.31 -7.75 16.76
C LYS A 180 14.73 -8.25 16.52
N ILE A 181 15.71 -7.38 16.72
CA ILE A 181 17.12 -7.78 16.72
C ILE A 181 17.31 -8.67 17.95
N LYS A 182 17.38 -10.00 17.74
CA LYS A 182 17.86 -10.92 18.78
C LYS A 182 19.36 -10.68 18.92
N ILE A 183 19.75 -9.74 19.77
CA ILE A 183 21.13 -9.63 20.22
C ILE A 183 21.39 -10.87 21.08
N LYS A 184 22.11 -11.85 20.54
CA LYS A 184 22.74 -12.89 21.37
C LYS A 184 23.69 -12.14 22.32
N ARG A 185 23.33 -12.04 23.61
CA ARG A 185 24.28 -11.61 24.63
C ARG A 185 25.34 -12.70 24.77
N PRO A 186 26.64 -12.34 24.86
CA PRO A 186 27.71 -13.30 25.09
C PRO A 186 27.56 -14.02 26.43
#